data_AF-A0A1V9XFE1-F1
#
_entry.id   AF-A0A1V9XFE1-F1
#
_cell.length_a   1.000
_cell.length_b   1.000
_cell.length_c   1.000
_cell.angle_alpha   90.00
_cell.angle_beta   90.00
_cell.angle_gamma   90.00
#
_symmetry.space_group_name_H-M   'P 1'
#
loop_
_entity.id
_entity.type
_entity.pdbx_description
1 polymer ?
#
loop_
_entity_poly.entity_id
_entity_poly.type
_entity_poly.pdbx_seq_one_letter_code
_entity_poly.pdbx_strand_id
1 'polypeptide(L)'
;MRLKLTSEEVSPSDGKILHFGEVQAGFVEQVKGIAYPLQAFLGPHPWSDKGADRVTDVHVYHERMLKNKNDSTALYHCVVYLAPGDYHRFHSPADWRVLRRRHFPGKLLSVKPRVASWVKGLFNINERVVYSGEWKHGFFSMTAVGATNVGSIKCCFDPTLATNKLLYKKNTWCDLSFDKPIELRKGDDFGEFNMGSTIVLIFEAPKDFEWGLYEKQKIKYGERVTGMRNLSYTKAIDDV
;
A
#
# COMPACT_ATOMS: atom_id res chain seq x y z
N MET A 1 -16.49 -15.26 -26.69
CA MET A 1 -15.32 -14.36 -26.72
C MET A 1 -15.16 -13.74 -25.33
N ARG A 2 -14.24 -14.23 -24.48
CA ARG A 2 -14.03 -13.66 -23.13
C ARG A 2 -13.35 -12.29 -23.28
N LEU A 3 -14.04 -11.23 -22.92
CA LEU A 3 -13.45 -9.89 -22.85
C LEU A 3 -12.28 -9.94 -21.87
N LYS A 4 -11.06 -9.71 -22.37
CA LYS A 4 -9.88 -9.51 -21.54
C LYS A 4 -9.99 -8.12 -20.91
N LEU A 5 -10.52 -8.07 -19.69
CA LEU A 5 -10.24 -6.95 -18.82
C LEU A 5 -8.74 -7.01 -18.49
N THR A 6 -7.95 -6.04 -18.95
CA THR A 6 -6.53 -5.94 -18.59
C THR A 6 -6.44 -5.51 -17.13
N SER A 7 -5.83 -6.33 -16.26
CA SER A 7 -5.57 -5.93 -14.88
C SER A 7 -4.49 -4.86 -14.85
N GLU A 8 -4.82 -3.72 -14.24
CA GLU A 8 -3.86 -2.63 -14.09
C GLU A 8 -2.86 -2.94 -12.98
N GLU A 9 -3.36 -3.56 -11.89
CA GLU A 9 -2.58 -3.99 -10.76
C GLU A 9 -2.80 -5.49 -10.47
N VAL A 10 -1.76 -6.13 -9.97
CA VAL A 10 -1.77 -7.52 -9.53
C VAL A 10 -1.35 -7.63 -8.07
N SER A 11 -1.66 -8.77 -7.47
CA SER A 11 -1.27 -9.05 -6.10
C SER A 11 0.26 -9.04 -6.01
N PRO A 12 0.84 -8.26 -5.08
CA PRO A 12 2.27 -8.20 -4.90
C PRO A 12 2.84 -9.48 -4.29
N SER A 13 2.02 -10.32 -3.66
CA SER A 13 2.46 -11.55 -3.00
C SER A 13 1.35 -12.60 -2.96
N ASP A 14 1.68 -13.78 -2.46
CA ASP A 14 0.66 -14.68 -1.94
C ASP A 14 0.12 -14.12 -0.62
N GLY A 15 -1.13 -14.44 -0.29
CA GLY A 15 -1.67 -14.08 1.01
C GLY A 15 -3.19 -14.04 1.07
N LYS A 16 -3.69 -13.24 2.02
CA LYS A 16 -5.11 -13.02 2.26
C LYS A 16 -5.43 -11.54 2.32
N ILE A 17 -6.47 -11.14 1.59
CA ILE A 17 -7.05 -9.80 1.70
C ILE A 17 -7.66 -9.61 3.09
N LEU A 18 -7.13 -8.65 3.85
CA LEU A 18 -7.74 -8.22 5.11
C LEU A 18 -8.79 -7.14 4.89
N HIS A 19 -8.47 -6.16 4.04
CA HIS A 19 -9.35 -5.05 3.71
C HIS A 19 -8.90 -4.39 2.41
N PHE A 20 -9.84 -3.76 1.72
CA PHE A 20 -9.57 -2.85 0.60
C PHE A 20 -10.73 -1.85 0.50
N GLY A 21 -10.47 -0.70 -0.10
CA GLY A 21 -11.49 0.33 -0.25
C GLY A 21 -10.92 1.68 -0.64
N GLU A 22 -11.80 2.67 -0.72
CA GLU A 22 -11.42 4.07 -0.85
C GLU A 22 -10.94 4.62 0.49
N VAL A 23 -9.92 5.47 0.49
CA VAL A 23 -9.51 6.26 1.65
C VAL A 23 -10.53 7.37 1.86
N GLN A 24 -11.30 7.30 2.94
CA GLN A 24 -12.37 8.27 3.21
C GLN A 24 -11.95 9.27 4.28
N ALA A 25 -12.17 10.57 4.01
CA ALA A 25 -11.89 11.65 4.97
C ALA A 25 -10.45 11.63 5.56
N GLY A 26 -9.48 11.12 4.81
CA GLY A 26 -8.09 10.98 5.25
C GLY A 26 -7.82 9.79 6.19
N PHE A 27 -8.73 8.83 6.27
CA PHE A 27 -8.58 7.60 7.05
C PHE A 27 -8.46 6.37 6.15
N VAL A 28 -7.53 5.49 6.53
CA VAL A 28 -7.33 4.17 5.92
C VAL A 28 -7.95 3.13 6.84
N GLU A 29 -8.78 2.25 6.29
CA GLU A 29 -9.40 1.19 7.07
C GLU A 29 -8.45 -0.02 7.18
N GLN A 30 -8.12 -0.40 8.41
CA GLN A 30 -7.23 -1.52 8.70
C GLN A 30 -7.95 -2.85 8.44
N VAL A 31 -9.14 -2.94 9.03
CA VAL A 31 -10.14 -3.98 8.95
C VAL A 31 -11.47 -3.33 9.28
N LYS A 32 -12.58 -4.00 8.96
CA LYS A 32 -13.93 -3.47 9.16
C LYS A 32 -14.13 -2.81 10.54
N GLY A 33 -14.42 -1.51 10.53
CA GLY A 33 -14.72 -0.68 11.71
C GLY A 33 -13.49 -0.17 12.47
N ILE A 34 -12.27 -0.42 11.98
CA ILE A 34 -11.03 0.07 12.58
C ILE A 34 -10.22 0.80 11.52
N ALA A 35 -10.19 2.13 11.62
CA ALA A 35 -9.43 2.98 10.73
C ALA A 35 -8.33 3.76 11.46
N TYR A 36 -7.36 4.26 10.71
CA TYR A 36 -6.29 5.13 11.20
C TYR A 36 -6.02 6.28 10.21
N PRO A 37 -5.52 7.44 10.68
CA PRO A 37 -5.21 8.55 9.79
C PRO A 37 -4.14 8.16 8.77
N LEU A 38 -4.36 8.51 7.50
CA LEU A 38 -3.42 8.29 6.39
C LEU A 38 -2.04 8.88 6.71
N GLN A 39 -2.01 10.10 7.22
CA GLN A 39 -0.79 10.79 7.65
C GLN A 39 -0.06 10.06 8.79
N ALA A 40 -0.78 9.42 9.71
CA ALA A 40 -0.15 8.65 10.78
C ALA A 40 0.58 7.41 10.24
N PHE A 41 0.15 6.89 9.08
CA PHE A 41 0.74 5.75 8.41
C PHE A 41 1.87 6.15 7.44
N LEU A 42 1.63 7.11 6.56
CA LEU A 42 2.61 7.57 5.56
C LEU A 42 3.63 8.57 6.13
N GLY A 43 3.32 9.22 7.25
CA GLY A 43 4.08 10.34 7.82
C GLY A 43 3.83 11.66 7.08
N PRO A 44 4.73 12.65 7.23
CA PRO A 44 4.65 13.92 6.48
C PRO A 44 4.51 13.72 4.97
N HIS A 45 3.86 14.65 4.26
CA HIS A 45 3.65 14.55 2.83
C HIS A 45 4.95 14.26 2.06
N PRO A 46 4.99 13.25 1.18
CA PRO A 46 6.24 12.77 0.58
C PRO A 46 6.89 13.78 -0.37
N TRP A 47 6.13 14.73 -0.91
CA TRP A 47 6.63 15.82 -1.75
C TRP A 47 6.82 17.15 -1.01
N SER A 48 6.67 17.16 0.32
CA SER A 48 7.02 18.36 1.11
C SER A 48 8.54 18.40 1.32
N ASP A 49 9.19 19.41 0.75
CA ASP A 49 10.59 19.72 1.06
C ASP A 49 10.68 20.40 2.44
N LYS A 50 11.65 19.92 3.24
CA LYS A 50 12.05 20.46 4.55
C LYS A 50 11.01 20.33 5.68
N GLY A 51 10.91 19.12 6.26
CA GLY A 51 10.67 18.92 7.70
C GLY A 51 9.40 19.52 8.33
N ALA A 52 8.45 20.02 7.55
CA ALA A 52 7.34 20.81 8.05
C ALA A 52 6.10 20.60 7.20
N ASP A 53 5.65 19.35 7.08
CA ASP A 53 4.23 19.17 6.83
C ASP A 53 3.50 19.51 8.13
N ARG A 54 3.24 20.81 8.33
CA ARG A 54 2.47 21.37 9.45
C ARG A 54 0.97 21.13 9.26
N VAL A 55 0.58 20.36 8.25
CA VAL A 55 -0.79 19.98 8.01
C VAL A 55 -1.20 19.04 9.15
N THR A 56 -1.93 19.58 10.12
CA THR A 56 -2.58 18.81 11.18
C THR A 56 -3.97 18.34 10.75
N ASP A 57 -4.51 18.92 9.70
CA ASP A 57 -5.82 18.58 9.17
C ASP A 57 -5.72 17.36 8.24
N VAL A 58 -6.39 16.28 8.63
CA VAL A 58 -6.38 15.00 7.91
C VAL A 58 -7.02 15.09 6.52
N HIS A 59 -7.98 16.00 6.31
CA HIS A 59 -8.61 16.21 5.01
C HIS A 59 -7.66 16.93 4.06
N VAL A 60 -7.00 18.00 4.55
CA VAL A 60 -6.01 18.73 3.76
C VAL A 60 -4.84 17.83 3.38
N TYR A 61 -4.40 16.95 4.29
CA TYR A 61 -3.38 15.95 3.97
C TYR A 61 -3.85 15.03 2.85
N HIS A 62 -5.05 14.46 2.98
CA HIS A 62 -5.64 13.58 1.97
C HIS A 62 -5.71 14.25 0.59
N GLU A 63 -6.27 15.45 0.50
CA GLU A 63 -6.38 16.18 -0.76
C GLU A 63 -5.02 16.49 -1.38
N ARG A 64 -3.99 16.76 -0.56
CA ARG A 64 -2.63 17.04 -1.05
C ARG A 64 -1.99 15.81 -1.69
N MET A 65 -2.29 14.61 -1.19
CA MET A 65 -1.75 13.36 -1.72
C MET A 65 -2.18 13.06 -3.16
N LEU A 66 -3.38 13.52 -3.58
CA LEU A 66 -3.85 13.36 -4.95
C LEU A 66 -3.00 14.22 -5.89
N LYS A 67 -2.38 13.62 -6.90
CA LYS A 67 -1.68 14.37 -7.95
C LYS A 67 -2.67 15.01 -8.91
N ASN A 68 -3.77 14.32 -9.22
CA ASN A 68 -4.80 14.88 -10.05
C ASN A 68 -5.78 15.72 -9.21
N LYS A 69 -5.95 16.99 -9.58
CA LYS A 69 -6.79 17.96 -8.85
C LYS A 69 -8.15 18.20 -9.51
N ASN A 70 -8.46 17.49 -10.59
CA ASN A 70 -9.71 17.66 -11.33
C ASN A 70 -10.88 16.80 -10.81
N ASP A 71 -10.74 16.21 -9.61
CA ASP A 71 -11.74 15.37 -8.95
C ASP A 71 -12.12 14.06 -9.70
N SER A 72 -11.34 13.66 -10.72
CA SER A 72 -11.56 12.39 -11.44
C SER A 72 -10.95 11.16 -10.77
N THR A 73 -10.08 11.36 -9.78
CA THR A 73 -9.39 10.30 -9.05
C THR A 73 -9.69 10.34 -7.56
N ALA A 74 -9.43 9.23 -6.88
CA ALA A 74 -9.48 9.08 -5.43
C ALA A 74 -8.31 8.21 -4.95
N LEU A 75 -8.01 8.26 -3.65
CA LEU A 75 -7.08 7.32 -3.05
C LEU A 75 -7.78 6.02 -2.67
N TYR A 76 -7.14 4.92 -2.99
CA TYR A 76 -7.56 3.57 -2.65
C TYR A 76 -6.50 2.89 -1.81
N HIS A 77 -6.90 1.88 -1.05
CA HIS A 77 -5.97 1.06 -0.29
C HIS A 77 -6.31 -0.42 -0.37
N CYS A 78 -5.30 -1.26 -0.22
CA CYS A 78 -5.44 -2.72 -0.16
C CYS A 78 -4.46 -3.29 0.87
N VAL A 79 -4.96 -4.12 1.78
CA VAL A 79 -4.19 -4.74 2.86
C VAL A 79 -4.10 -6.23 2.63
N VAL A 80 -2.89 -6.71 2.35
CA VAL A 80 -2.58 -8.11 2.09
C VAL A 80 -1.80 -8.68 3.28
N TYR A 81 -2.35 -9.69 3.93
CA TYR A 81 -1.69 -10.43 5.01
C TYR A 81 -1.03 -11.70 4.47
N LEU A 82 0.25 -11.86 4.78
CA LEU A 82 1.06 -13.03 4.45
C LEU A 82 1.14 -13.91 5.71
N ALA A 83 0.50 -15.07 5.67
CA ALA A 83 0.59 -16.05 6.75
C ALA A 83 1.97 -16.72 6.75
N PRO A 84 2.44 -17.27 7.89
CA PRO A 84 3.75 -17.93 7.97
C PRO A 84 4.02 -19.06 6.97
N GLY A 85 2.98 -19.67 6.39
CA GLY A 85 3.11 -20.71 5.36
C GLY A 85 3.04 -20.20 3.92
N ASP A 86 2.83 -18.90 3.70
CA ASP A 86 2.72 -18.31 2.36
C ASP A 86 4.11 -17.99 1.79
N TYR A 87 4.17 -17.61 0.51
CA TYR A 87 5.40 -17.08 -0.10
C TYR A 87 5.68 -15.66 0.40
N HIS A 88 6.83 -15.44 1.02
CA HIS A 88 7.16 -14.20 1.73
C HIS A 88 8.00 -13.20 0.93
N ARG A 89 8.22 -13.46 -0.37
CA ARG A 89 8.70 -12.41 -1.26
C ARG A 89 7.51 -11.64 -1.81
N PHE A 90 7.78 -10.39 -2.10
CA PHE A 90 6.80 -9.49 -2.66
C PHE A 90 7.40 -8.72 -3.83
N HIS A 91 6.49 -8.35 -4.73
CA HIS A 91 6.79 -7.88 -6.06
C HIS A 91 6.07 -6.58 -6.32
N SER A 92 6.54 -5.86 -7.33
CA SER A 92 5.87 -4.67 -7.81
C SER A 92 4.48 -5.03 -8.35
N PRO A 93 3.39 -4.46 -7.79
CA PRO A 93 2.02 -4.76 -8.22
C PRO A 93 1.65 -4.08 -9.55
N ALA A 94 2.40 -3.07 -9.96
CA ALA A 94 2.11 -2.23 -11.13
C ALA A 94 3.43 -1.73 -11.77
N ASP A 95 3.30 -1.02 -12.89
CA ASP A 95 4.39 -0.21 -13.42
C ASP A 95 4.40 1.13 -12.68
N TRP A 96 5.49 1.45 -11.98
CA TRP A 96 5.61 2.68 -11.19
C TRP A 96 7.06 3.06 -10.91
N ARG A 97 7.24 4.29 -10.43
CA ARG A 97 8.54 4.92 -10.19
C ARG A 97 8.67 5.22 -8.71
N VAL A 98 9.57 4.54 -8.01
CA VAL A 98 9.82 4.78 -6.60
C VAL A 98 10.75 6.00 -6.45
N LEU A 99 10.31 6.99 -5.68
CA LEU A 99 11.02 8.25 -5.50
C LEU A 99 11.63 8.38 -4.10
N ARG A 100 10.94 7.86 -3.09
CA ARG A 100 11.33 8.01 -1.69
C ARG A 100 11.06 6.75 -0.89
N ARG A 101 11.94 6.47 0.06
CA ARG A 101 11.75 5.50 1.14
C ARG A 101 11.66 6.23 2.47
N ARG A 102 10.62 5.93 3.24
CA ARG A 102 10.51 6.29 4.65
C ARG A 102 10.44 5.04 5.52
N HIS A 103 11.42 4.89 6.42
CA HIS A 103 11.45 3.82 7.40
C HIS A 103 10.96 4.34 8.76
N PHE A 104 9.90 3.71 9.28
CA PHE A 104 9.41 3.94 10.63
C PHE A 104 9.83 2.77 11.51
N PRO A 105 10.82 2.93 12.40
CA PRO A 105 11.10 1.91 13.39
C PRO A 105 9.94 1.81 14.38
N GLY A 106 9.60 0.59 14.77
CA GLY A 106 8.40 0.31 15.54
C GLY A 106 8.45 -1.05 16.22
N LYS A 107 7.33 -1.45 16.82
CA LYS A 107 7.21 -2.77 17.44
C LYS A 107 7.08 -3.85 16.36
N LEU A 108 7.09 -5.11 16.79
CA LEU A 108 6.83 -6.25 15.93
C LEU A 108 5.64 -7.05 16.51
N LEU A 109 4.49 -6.39 16.64
CA LEU A 109 3.26 -7.03 17.10
C LEU A 109 2.71 -7.95 16.01
N SER A 110 1.97 -8.98 16.41
CA SER A 110 1.37 -9.93 15.48
C SER A 110 0.33 -9.25 14.58
N VAL A 111 0.44 -9.46 13.27
CA VAL A 111 -0.48 -8.94 12.25
C VAL A 111 -1.56 -9.95 11.87
N LYS A 112 -1.69 -11.06 12.60
CA LYS A 112 -2.77 -12.03 12.40
C LYS A 112 -4.12 -11.31 12.38
N PRO A 113 -5.09 -11.74 11.54
CA PRO A 113 -6.37 -11.06 11.38
C PRO A 113 -7.09 -10.77 12.71
N ARG A 114 -7.06 -11.72 13.66
CA ARG A 114 -7.67 -11.55 14.99
C ARG A 114 -7.01 -10.44 15.82
N VAL A 115 -5.71 -10.23 15.69
CA VAL A 115 -5.00 -9.17 16.42
C VAL A 115 -5.23 -7.82 15.72
N ALA A 116 -5.17 -7.80 14.39
CA ALA A 116 -5.49 -6.63 13.59
C ALA A 116 -6.92 -6.11 13.82
N SER A 117 -7.88 -6.97 14.16
CA SER A 117 -9.22 -6.55 14.53
C SER A 117 -9.40 -6.07 15.96
N TRP A 118 -8.35 -6.13 16.79
CA TRP A 118 -8.41 -5.70 18.19
C TRP A 118 -7.53 -4.47 18.45
N VAL A 119 -6.39 -4.39 17.78
CA VAL A 119 -5.40 -3.32 17.96
C VAL A 119 -5.63 -2.22 16.94
N LYS A 120 -6.22 -1.11 17.38
CA LYS A 120 -6.39 0.11 16.55
C LYS A 120 -5.03 0.68 16.16
N GLY A 121 -4.82 0.95 14.87
CA GLY A 121 -3.57 1.49 14.35
C GLY A 121 -2.38 0.53 14.51
N LEU A 122 -2.62 -0.79 14.48
CA LEU A 122 -1.58 -1.82 14.59
C LEU A 122 -0.42 -1.56 13.61
N PHE A 123 -0.75 -1.21 12.37
CA PHE A 123 0.26 -0.96 11.34
C PHE A 123 1.08 0.33 11.59
N ASN A 124 0.54 1.30 12.34
CA ASN A 124 1.26 2.51 12.73
C ASN A 124 2.24 2.24 13.89
N ILE A 125 1.92 1.25 14.73
CA ILE A 125 2.74 0.84 15.88
C ILE A 125 3.91 -0.03 15.42
N ASN A 126 3.66 -0.88 14.42
CA ASN A 126 4.68 -1.79 13.93
C ASN A 126 5.76 -1.08 13.12
N GLU A 127 6.96 -1.67 13.13
CA GLU A 127 8.01 -1.29 12.20
C GLU A 127 7.50 -1.45 10.77
N ARG A 128 7.68 -0.42 9.95
CA ARG A 128 7.25 -0.43 8.55
C ARG A 128 8.16 0.39 7.67
N VAL A 129 8.22 0.03 6.40
CA VAL A 129 8.99 0.72 5.37
C VAL A 129 8.04 1.10 4.25
N VAL A 130 7.85 2.40 4.08
CA VAL A 130 6.98 2.99 3.07
C VAL A 130 7.84 3.40 1.89
N TYR A 131 7.57 2.82 0.72
CA TYR A 131 8.10 3.32 -0.54
C TYR A 131 7.00 4.11 -1.24
N SER A 132 7.31 5.35 -1.62
CA SER A 132 6.37 6.28 -2.23
C SER A 132 6.90 6.79 -3.56
N GLY A 133 5.99 7.00 -4.49
CA GLY A 133 6.33 7.33 -5.85
C GLY A 133 5.10 7.59 -6.69
N GLU A 134 5.24 7.30 -7.98
CA GLU A 134 4.24 7.66 -8.98
C GLU A 134 3.99 6.51 -9.93
N TRP A 135 2.71 6.28 -10.23
CA TRP A 135 2.26 5.38 -11.28
C TRP A 135 1.39 6.17 -12.27
N LYS A 136 0.83 5.51 -13.28
CA LYS A 136 0.10 6.20 -14.37
C LYS A 136 -1.05 7.12 -13.93
N HIS A 137 -1.66 6.86 -12.77
CA HIS A 137 -2.80 7.62 -12.26
C HIS A 137 -2.42 8.64 -11.18
N GLY A 138 -1.15 8.74 -10.80
CA GLY A 138 -0.67 9.71 -9.82
C GLY A 138 0.07 9.06 -8.66
N PHE A 139 -0.35 9.31 -7.42
CA PHE A 139 0.32 8.78 -6.23
C PHE A 139 0.32 7.24 -6.20
N PHE A 140 1.46 6.66 -5.84
CA PHE A 140 1.55 5.24 -5.50
C PHE A 140 2.42 5.03 -4.28
N SER A 141 2.02 4.10 -3.41
CA SER A 141 2.86 3.62 -2.33
C SER A 141 2.65 2.14 -2.05
N MET A 142 3.77 1.51 -1.71
CA MET A 142 3.81 0.14 -1.23
C MET A 142 4.55 0.13 0.10
N THR A 143 3.87 -0.38 1.14
CA THR A 143 4.42 -0.42 2.49
C THR A 143 4.57 -1.85 2.96
N ALA A 144 5.79 -2.21 3.34
CA ALA A 144 6.09 -3.46 4.02
C ALA A 144 5.98 -3.25 5.54
N VAL A 145 5.11 -4.01 6.20
CA VAL A 145 4.88 -3.94 7.66
C VAL A 145 5.41 -5.21 8.32
N GLY A 146 6.37 -5.03 9.23
CA GLY A 146 6.93 -6.13 10.03
C GLY A 146 5.95 -6.62 11.08
N ALA A 147 6.18 -7.83 11.59
CA ALA A 147 5.37 -8.43 12.64
C ALA A 147 6.21 -9.35 13.55
N THR A 148 5.57 -10.03 14.50
CA THR A 148 6.26 -10.94 15.43
C THR A 148 7.00 -12.05 14.68
N ASN A 149 8.27 -12.26 15.03
CA ASN A 149 9.16 -13.24 14.40
C ASN A 149 9.39 -13.01 12.90
N VAL A 150 8.97 -11.87 12.37
CA VAL A 150 9.54 -11.33 11.14
C VAL A 150 10.93 -10.86 11.53
N GLY A 151 11.94 -11.43 10.90
CA GLY A 151 13.29 -10.86 10.98
C GLY A 151 13.34 -9.50 10.27
N SER A 152 14.26 -9.31 9.34
CA SER A 152 14.38 -8.02 8.64
C SER A 152 13.46 -7.94 7.43
N ILE A 153 12.98 -6.73 7.13
CA ILE A 153 12.40 -6.37 5.83
C ILE A 153 13.59 -6.05 4.93
N LYS A 154 13.65 -6.68 3.76
CA LYS A 154 14.69 -6.41 2.76
C LYS A 154 14.03 -6.01 1.45
N CYS A 155 14.60 -5.01 0.78
CA CYS A 155 14.16 -4.60 -0.54
C CYS A 155 15.34 -4.69 -1.52
N CYS A 156 15.13 -5.34 -2.66
CA CYS A 156 16.19 -5.78 -3.56
C CYS A 156 17.03 -4.62 -4.12
N PHE A 157 16.39 -3.46 -4.33
CA PHE A 157 17.01 -2.25 -4.87
C PHE A 157 17.46 -1.25 -3.78
N ASP A 158 17.20 -1.53 -2.50
CA ASP A 158 17.56 -0.64 -1.38
C ASP A 158 18.48 -1.36 -0.39
N PRO A 159 19.78 -1.54 -0.74
CA PRO A 159 20.74 -2.21 0.13
C PRO A 159 21.05 -1.41 1.40
N THR A 160 20.60 -0.15 1.50
CA THR A 160 20.83 0.71 2.66
C THR A 160 19.78 0.53 3.76
N LEU A 161 18.67 -0.16 3.45
CA LEU A 161 17.62 -0.43 4.40
C LEU A 161 18.10 -1.37 5.51
N ALA A 162 18.02 -0.91 6.76
CA ALA A 162 18.33 -1.70 7.94
C ALA A 162 17.16 -1.65 8.92
N THR A 163 16.39 -2.73 9.00
CA THR A 163 15.26 -2.89 9.92
C THR A 163 15.58 -3.82 11.10
N ASN A 164 14.63 -3.95 12.03
CA ASN A 164 14.74 -4.81 13.21
C ASN A 164 15.94 -4.46 14.11
N LYS A 165 16.17 -3.16 14.29
CA LYS A 165 17.20 -2.66 15.21
C LYS A 165 16.75 -2.85 16.65
N LEU A 166 17.61 -3.43 17.49
CA LEU A 166 17.36 -3.66 18.93
C LEU A 166 16.91 -2.41 19.67
N LEU A 167 17.50 -1.26 19.33
CA LEU A 167 17.19 0.04 19.90
C LEU A 167 16.74 0.98 18.81
N TYR A 168 15.60 1.63 19.03
CA TYR A 168 15.08 2.67 18.16
C TYR A 168 14.35 3.74 18.96
N LYS A 169 14.32 4.97 18.43
CA LYS A 169 13.58 6.07 19.02
C LYS A 169 12.14 6.05 18.51
N LYS A 170 11.18 5.94 19.42
CA LYS A 170 9.75 6.01 19.06
C LYS A 170 9.43 7.35 18.39
N ASN A 171 8.43 7.35 17.51
CA ASN A 171 7.95 8.52 16.78
C ASN A 171 9.04 9.23 15.97
N THR A 172 10.00 8.46 15.45
CA THR A 172 10.98 8.94 14.47
C THR A 172 10.84 8.16 13.18
N TRP A 173 11.42 8.69 12.11
CA TRP A 173 11.53 8.01 10.84
C TRP A 173 12.83 8.40 10.16
N CYS A 174 13.26 7.58 9.20
CA CYS A 174 14.44 7.83 8.38
C CYS A 174 14.02 7.91 6.91
N ASP A 175 14.19 9.08 6.31
CA ASP A 175 13.92 9.31 4.90
C ASP A 175 15.16 9.05 4.04
N LEU A 176 14.94 8.51 2.85
CA LEU A 176 15.89 8.44 1.76
C LEU A 176 15.15 8.83 0.49
N SER A 177 15.62 9.87 -0.18
CA SER A 177 15.19 10.20 -1.53
C SER A 177 16.16 9.54 -2.51
N PHE A 178 15.64 8.88 -3.54
CA PHE A 178 16.48 8.29 -4.57
C PHE A 178 16.84 9.36 -5.60
N ASP A 179 18.14 9.62 -5.79
CA ASP A 179 18.62 10.62 -6.77
C ASP A 179 18.14 10.31 -8.19
N LYS A 180 18.07 9.02 -8.52
CA LYS A 180 17.43 8.50 -9.71
C LYS A 180 16.23 7.64 -9.28
N PRO A 181 15.02 7.92 -9.77
CA PRO A 181 13.85 7.09 -9.50
C PRO A 181 14.13 5.62 -9.83
N ILE A 182 13.64 4.72 -8.96
CA ILE A 182 13.69 3.28 -9.25
C ILE A 182 12.48 2.94 -10.11
N GLU A 183 12.75 2.61 -11.37
CA GLU A 183 11.74 2.19 -12.34
C GLU A 183 11.40 0.71 -12.10
N LEU A 184 10.15 0.41 -11.73
CA LEU A 184 9.68 -0.94 -11.50
C LEU A 184 8.55 -1.27 -12.48
N ARG A 185 8.67 -2.44 -13.11
CA ARG A 185 7.59 -3.05 -13.89
C ARG A 185 6.75 -3.96 -13.02
N LYS A 186 5.51 -4.16 -13.44
CA LYS A 186 4.61 -5.13 -12.83
C LYS A 186 5.24 -6.52 -12.81
N GLY A 187 5.36 -7.10 -11.62
CA GLY A 187 5.97 -8.41 -11.38
C GLY A 187 7.47 -8.39 -11.11
N ASP A 188 8.12 -7.23 -11.10
CA ASP A 188 9.53 -7.13 -10.71
C ASP A 188 9.71 -7.46 -9.22
N ASP A 189 10.80 -8.15 -8.88
CA ASP A 189 11.21 -8.45 -7.50
C ASP A 189 11.34 -7.14 -6.69
N PHE A 190 10.60 -7.03 -5.59
CA PHE A 190 10.62 -5.83 -4.75
C PHE A 190 11.37 -6.10 -3.45
N GLY A 191 11.02 -7.16 -2.73
CA GLY A 191 11.58 -7.45 -1.44
C GLY A 191 11.11 -8.77 -0.83
N GLU A 192 11.56 -9.01 0.39
CA GLU A 192 11.19 -10.21 1.14
C GLU A 192 11.04 -9.93 2.64
N PHE A 193 10.17 -10.74 3.25
CA PHE A 193 10.06 -10.89 4.69
C PHE A 193 10.64 -12.24 5.10
N ASN A 194 11.11 -12.34 6.34
CA ASN A 194 11.53 -13.63 6.89
C ASN A 194 10.34 -14.51 7.34
N MET A 195 9.24 -13.92 7.82
CA MET A 195 8.04 -14.66 8.27
C MET A 195 6.80 -13.72 8.30
N GLY A 196 5.63 -14.25 8.68
CA GLY A 196 4.31 -13.64 8.48
C GLY A 196 4.22 -12.13 8.68
N SER A 197 3.72 -11.42 7.68
CA SER A 197 3.83 -9.97 7.51
C SER A 197 2.59 -9.38 6.83
N THR A 198 2.60 -8.07 6.61
CA THR A 198 1.53 -7.39 5.87
C THR A 198 2.13 -6.45 4.82
N ILE A 199 1.50 -6.42 3.65
CA ILE A 199 1.72 -5.40 2.63
C ILE A 199 0.50 -4.49 2.60
N VAL A 200 0.73 -3.18 2.63
CA VAL A 200 -0.31 -2.18 2.44
C VAL A 200 0.00 -1.40 1.18
N LEU A 201 -0.92 -1.45 0.22
CA LEU A 201 -0.93 -0.61 -0.96
C LEU A 201 -1.81 0.61 -0.68
N ILE A 202 -1.34 1.79 -1.05
CA ILE A 202 -2.15 3.01 -1.09
C ILE A 202 -1.81 3.74 -2.39
N PHE A 203 -2.80 3.97 -3.24
CA PHE A 203 -2.59 4.49 -4.59
C PHE A 203 -3.77 5.34 -5.05
N GLU A 204 -3.49 6.30 -5.93
CA GLU A 204 -4.48 7.14 -6.58
C GLU A 204 -5.00 6.46 -7.85
N ALA A 205 -6.31 6.29 -8.01
CA ALA A 205 -6.92 5.71 -9.22
C ALA A 205 -8.19 6.48 -9.62
N PRO A 206 -8.69 6.29 -10.86
CA PRO A 206 -9.96 6.85 -11.31
C PRO A 206 -11.13 6.46 -10.39
N LYS A 207 -12.13 7.33 -10.21
CA LYS A 207 -13.28 7.04 -9.33
C LYS A 207 -14.19 5.90 -9.82
N ASP A 208 -14.15 5.57 -11.11
CA ASP A 208 -14.84 4.44 -11.73
C ASP A 208 -14.04 3.12 -11.65
N PHE A 209 -12.98 3.11 -10.85
CA PHE A 209 -12.17 1.94 -10.54
C PHE A 209 -12.99 0.86 -9.83
N GLU A 210 -12.83 -0.38 -10.28
CA GLU A 210 -13.51 -1.55 -9.71
C GLU A 210 -12.52 -2.54 -9.10
N TRP A 211 -12.86 -3.01 -7.90
CA TRP A 211 -12.13 -4.08 -7.25
C TRP A 211 -12.48 -5.44 -7.87
N GLY A 212 -11.45 -6.21 -8.22
CA GLY A 212 -11.58 -7.63 -8.54
C GLY A 212 -11.52 -8.53 -7.31
N LEU A 213 -11.75 -7.96 -6.11
CA LEU A 213 -11.50 -8.60 -4.82
C LEU A 213 -12.77 -8.75 -3.99
N TYR A 214 -12.73 -9.67 -3.03
CA TYR A 214 -13.70 -9.77 -1.94
C TYR A 214 -13.00 -9.98 -0.59
N GLU A 215 -13.66 -9.63 0.52
CA GLU A 215 -13.06 -9.75 1.85
C GLU A 215 -12.60 -11.19 2.15
N LYS A 216 -11.44 -11.33 2.81
CA LYS A 216 -10.84 -12.61 3.21
C LYS A 216 -10.44 -13.53 2.06
N GLN A 217 -10.52 -13.05 0.81
CA GLN A 217 -10.03 -13.76 -0.36
C GLN A 217 -8.57 -14.16 -0.18
N LYS A 218 -8.25 -15.42 -0.50
CA LYS A 218 -6.87 -15.84 -0.70
C LYS A 218 -6.45 -15.43 -2.10
N ILE A 219 -5.28 -14.82 -2.19
CA ILE A 219 -4.71 -14.37 -3.45
C ILE A 219 -3.31 -14.96 -3.61
N LYS A 220 -2.90 -15.13 -4.87
CA LYS A 220 -1.53 -15.48 -5.23
C LYS A 220 -0.84 -14.33 -5.93
N TYR A 221 0.48 -14.30 -5.85
CA TYR A 221 1.29 -13.38 -6.64
C TYR A 221 0.86 -13.41 -8.12
N GLY A 222 0.69 -12.22 -8.69
CA GLY A 222 0.29 -12.05 -10.09
C GLY A 222 -1.23 -12.19 -10.33
N GLU A 223 -2.02 -12.59 -9.34
CA GLU A 223 -3.48 -12.57 -9.46
C GLU A 223 -4.01 -11.15 -9.52
N ARG A 224 -5.10 -10.98 -10.24
CA ARG A 224 -5.71 -9.67 -10.47
C ARG A 224 -6.30 -9.10 -9.18
N VAL A 225 -5.93 -7.87 -8.86
CA VAL A 225 -6.51 -7.09 -7.75
C VAL A 225 -7.56 -6.10 -8.28
N THR A 226 -7.36 -5.56 -9.49
CA THR A 226 -8.13 -4.40 -9.96
C THR A 226 -8.60 -4.51 -11.41
N GLY A 227 -9.61 -3.72 -11.74
CA GLY A 227 -10.19 -3.63 -13.07
C GLY A 227 -10.77 -2.28 -13.45
N MET A 228 -10.68 -1.94 -14.74
CA MET A 228 -11.50 -0.88 -15.34
C MET A 228 -12.79 -1.46 -15.90
N ARG A 229 -13.89 -0.71 -15.75
CA ARG A 229 -15.16 -1.01 -16.42
C ARG A 229 -15.02 -0.71 -17.91
N ASN A 230 -15.19 -1.70 -18.77
CA ASN A 230 -15.28 -1.44 -20.22
C ASN A 230 -16.62 -0.74 -20.52
N LEU A 231 -16.57 0.57 -20.78
CA LEU A 231 -17.72 1.40 -21.19
C LEU A 231 -18.34 1.00 -22.54
N SER A 232 -17.79 -0.01 -23.24
CA SER A 232 -18.32 -0.47 -24.53
C SER A 232 -19.50 -1.44 -24.43
N TYR A 233 -19.97 -1.79 -23.23
CA TYR A 233 -21.04 -2.79 -23.04
C TYR A 233 -22.35 -2.27 -22.45
N THR A 234 -22.42 -1.02 -21.99
CA THR A 234 -23.65 -0.43 -21.43
C THR A 234 -24.60 0.14 -22.49
N LYS A 235 -24.19 0.24 -23.76
CA LYS A 235 -25.05 0.74 -24.84
C LYS A 235 -25.87 -0.33 -25.58
N ALA A 236 -25.78 -1.60 -25.19
CA ALA A 236 -26.43 -2.70 -25.89
C ALA A 236 -27.64 -3.31 -25.13
N ILE A 237 -28.01 -2.76 -23.97
CA ILE A 237 -29.10 -3.29 -23.13
C ILE A 237 -30.30 -2.33 -23.09
N ASP A 238 -30.15 -1.09 -23.59
CA ASP A 238 -31.23 -0.09 -23.62
C ASP A 238 -31.94 0.02 -24.98
N ASP A 239 -31.60 -0.82 -25.96
CA ASP A 239 -32.17 -0.83 -27.33
C ASP A 239 -32.79 -2.19 -27.75
N VAL A 240 -33.46 -2.91 -26.82
CA VAL A 240 -34.34 -4.04 -27.17
C VAL A 240 -35.68 -3.96 -26.42
#